data_AF-A0AAN1D5A7-F1
#
_entry.id   AF-A0AAN1D5A7-F1
#
_cell.length_a   1.000
_cell.length_b   1.000
_cell.length_c   1.000
_cell.angle_alpha   90.00
_cell.angle_beta   90.00
_cell.angle_gamma   90.00
#
_symmetry.space_group_name_H-M   'P 1'
#
loop_
_entity.id
_entity.type
_entity.pdbx_description
1 polymer ?
#
loop_
_entity_poly.entity_id
_entity_poly.type
_entity_poly.pdbx_seq_one_letter_code
_entity_poly.pdbx_strand_id
1 'polypeptide(L)'
;MAKKGQTFNTYSEELKREVVRLKLEEGWSYRQLREHFGIKSDAQIAQWGKKVQRGESLKDQRGVWNRKHFSSLEEENAYLKAQVEYLKKRNPNLHGKE
;
A
#
# COMPACT_ATOMS: atom_id res chain seq x y z
N MET A 1 -14.06 1.58 9.29
CA MET A 1 -13.11 0.74 10.04
C MET A 1 -13.27 -0.71 9.60
N ALA A 2 -12.18 -1.48 9.50
CA ALA A 2 -12.25 -2.91 9.26
C ALA A 2 -12.87 -3.61 10.49
N LYS A 3 -13.75 -4.59 10.26
CA LYS A 3 -14.38 -5.37 11.35
C LYS A 3 -13.49 -6.54 11.76
N LYS A 4 -13.49 -6.91 13.04
CA LYS A 4 -12.78 -8.11 13.53
C LYS A 4 -13.26 -9.34 12.75
N GLY A 5 -12.33 -10.10 12.17
CA GLY A 5 -12.62 -11.27 11.32
C GLY A 5 -12.84 -10.96 9.82
N GLN A 6 -12.74 -9.69 9.40
CA GLN A 6 -12.81 -9.34 7.99
C GLN A 6 -11.57 -9.83 7.23
N THR A 7 -11.78 -10.72 6.26
CA THR A 7 -10.74 -11.17 5.33
C THR A 7 -10.70 -10.26 4.11
N PHE A 8 -9.49 -9.92 3.68
CA PHE A 8 -9.27 -9.15 2.45
C PHE A 8 -8.73 -10.08 1.37
N ASN A 9 -9.29 -9.98 0.17
CA ASN A 9 -8.73 -10.67 -0.97
C ASN A 9 -7.39 -10.03 -1.34
N THR A 10 -6.39 -10.88 -1.53
CA THR A 10 -5.09 -10.51 -2.08
C THR A 10 -5.00 -11.07 -3.49
N TYR A 11 -4.59 -10.23 -4.43
CA TYR A 11 -4.38 -10.61 -5.82
C TYR A 11 -2.89 -10.47 -6.13
N SER A 12 -2.31 -11.48 -6.78
CA SER A 12 -0.91 -11.44 -7.21
C SER A 12 -0.68 -10.32 -8.23
N GLU A 13 0.55 -9.83 -8.35
CA GLU A 13 0.87 -8.81 -9.36
C GLU A 13 0.63 -9.33 -10.78
N GLU A 14 0.96 -10.60 -11.04
CA GLU A 14 0.79 -11.24 -12.34
C GLU A 14 -0.66 -11.21 -12.78
N LEU A 15 -1.59 -11.59 -11.89
CA LEU A 15 -3.03 -11.54 -12.17
C LEU A 15 -3.48 -10.11 -12.46
N LYS A 16 -3.03 -9.13 -11.68
CA LYS A 16 -3.42 -7.73 -11.90
C LYS A 16 -2.91 -7.21 -13.25
N ARG A 17 -1.69 -7.58 -13.66
CA ARG A 17 -1.12 -7.20 -14.96
C ARG A 17 -1.92 -7.81 -16.10
N GLU A 18 -2.24 -9.10 -15.99
CA GLU A 18 -3.02 -9.82 -17.00
C GLU A 18 -4.41 -9.20 -17.19
N VAL A 19 -5.10 -8.91 -16.08
CA VAL A 19 -6.42 -8.25 -16.09
C VAL A 19 -6.37 -6.89 -16.77
N VAL A 20 -5.32 -6.09 -16.51
CA VAL A 20 -5.16 -4.78 -17.14
C VAL A 20 -4.83 -4.90 -18.63
N ARG A 21 -3.98 -5.88 -19.01
CA ARG A 21 -3.68 -6.19 -20.42
C ARG A 21 -4.95 -6.52 -21.20
N LEU A 22 -5.73 -7.50 -20.72
CA LEU A 22 -7.00 -7.90 -21.35
C LEU A 22 -7.99 -6.74 -21.43
N LYS A 23 -7.97 -5.83 -20.45
CA LYS A 23 -8.84 -4.65 -20.48
C LYS A 23 -8.44 -3.64 -21.55
N LEU A 24 -7.14 -3.39 -21.73
CA LEU A 24 -6.60 -2.37 -22.62
C LEU A 24 -6.43 -2.86 -24.06
N GLU A 25 -5.95 -4.08 -24.24
CA GLU A 25 -5.63 -4.66 -25.55
C GLU A 25 -6.84 -5.37 -26.18
N GLU A 26 -7.52 -6.20 -25.41
CA GLU A 26 -8.65 -7.01 -25.90
C GLU A 26 -10.03 -6.39 -25.60
N GLY A 27 -10.06 -5.25 -24.89
CA GLY A 27 -11.29 -4.50 -24.65
C GLY A 27 -12.30 -5.19 -23.71
N TRP A 28 -11.89 -6.19 -22.93
CA TRP A 28 -12.79 -6.98 -22.08
C TRP A 28 -13.66 -6.11 -21.16
N SER A 29 -14.92 -6.49 -20.96
CA SER A 29 -15.78 -5.81 -20.00
C SER A 29 -15.36 -6.11 -18.57
N TYR A 30 -15.65 -5.20 -17.64
CA TYR A 30 -15.37 -5.42 -16.22
C TYR A 30 -16.07 -6.67 -15.68
N ARG A 31 -17.28 -6.96 -16.18
CA ARG A 31 -18.03 -8.17 -15.82
C ARG A 31 -17.29 -9.44 -16.22
N GLN A 32 -16.80 -9.53 -17.45
CA GLN A 32 -16.02 -10.69 -17.93
C GLN A 32 -14.76 -10.88 -17.08
N LEU A 33 -14.04 -9.80 -16.77
CA LEU A 33 -12.86 -9.86 -15.93
C LEU A 33 -13.17 -10.32 -14.50
N ARG A 34 -14.30 -9.90 -13.93
CA ARG A 34 -14.75 -10.37 -12.61
C ARG A 34 -15.08 -11.86 -12.59
N GLU A 35 -15.86 -12.31 -13.58
CA GLU A 35 -16.30 -13.71 -13.67
C GLU A 35 -15.10 -14.63 -13.94
N HIS A 36 -14.19 -14.23 -14.83
CA HIS A 36 -13.03 -15.04 -15.21
C HIS A 36 -11.96 -15.11 -14.11
N PHE A 37 -11.65 -13.99 -13.44
CA PHE A 37 -10.56 -13.92 -12.45
C PHE A 37 -11.05 -13.96 -10.99
N GLY A 38 -12.35 -14.12 -10.74
CA GLY A 38 -12.92 -14.10 -9.38
C GLY A 38 -12.73 -12.77 -8.65
N ILE A 39 -12.68 -11.66 -9.40
CA ILE A 39 -12.50 -10.33 -8.81
C ILE A 39 -13.85 -9.81 -8.32
N LYS A 40 -13.89 -9.30 -7.09
CA LYS A 40 -15.15 -8.87 -6.47
C LYS A 40 -15.61 -7.47 -6.88
N SER A 41 -14.69 -6.62 -7.35
CA SER A 41 -14.97 -5.18 -7.52
C SER A 41 -14.40 -4.60 -8.80
N ASP A 42 -15.27 -3.95 -9.58
CA ASP A 42 -14.90 -3.22 -10.80
C ASP A 42 -14.00 -2.02 -10.51
N ALA A 43 -14.19 -1.39 -9.35
CA ALA A 43 -13.36 -0.27 -8.92
C ALA A 43 -11.89 -0.70 -8.71
N GLN A 44 -11.64 -1.93 -8.24
CA GLN A 44 -10.27 -2.44 -8.10
C GLN A 44 -9.60 -2.61 -9.47
N ILE A 45 -10.32 -3.15 -10.45
CA ILE A 45 -9.83 -3.31 -11.83
C ILE A 45 -9.51 -1.94 -12.44
N ALA A 46 -10.40 -0.96 -12.29
CA ALA A 46 -10.18 0.40 -12.77
C ALA A 46 -8.96 1.06 -12.09
N GLN A 47 -8.77 0.87 -10.78
CA GLN A 47 -7.59 1.37 -10.09
C GLN A 47 -6.29 0.74 -10.58
N TRP A 48 -6.27 -0.56 -10.87
CA TRP A 48 -5.09 -1.20 -11.44
C TRP A 48 -4.74 -0.63 -12.81
N GLY A 49 -5.74 -0.42 -13.69
CA GLY A 49 -5.54 0.23 -14.98
C GLY A 49 -4.92 1.62 -14.84
N LYS A 50 -5.45 2.44 -13.93
CA LYS A 50 -4.90 3.78 -13.66
C LYS A 50 -3.45 3.75 -13.14
N LYS A 51 -3.11 2.79 -12.29
CA LYS A 51 -1.73 2.61 -11.79
C LYS A 51 -0.77 2.25 -12.90
N VAL A 52 -1.14 1.32 -13.77
CA VAL A 52 -0.32 0.92 -14.92
C VAL A 52 -0.10 2.09 -15.86
N GLN A 53 -1.15 2.86 -16.17
CA GLN A 53 -1.03 4.06 -17.02
C GLN A 53 -0.10 5.12 -16.42
N ARG A 54 -0.02 5.22 -15.08
CA ARG A 54 0.90 6.12 -14.38
C ARG A 54 2.32 5.55 -14.21
N GLY A 55 2.58 4.31 -14.67
CA GLY A 55 3.86 3.63 -14.47
C GLY A 55 4.12 3.18 -13.02
N GLU A 56 3.07 3.08 -12.19
CA GLU A 56 3.19 2.64 -10.79
C GLU A 56 3.21 1.12 -10.67
N SER A 57 3.82 0.64 -9.57
CA SER A 57 3.79 -0.78 -9.21
C SER A 57 2.39 -1.24 -8.75
N LEU A 58 2.02 -2.45 -9.15
CA LEU A 58 0.81 -3.14 -8.71
C LEU A 58 1.04 -3.99 -7.43
N LYS A 59 2.25 -3.94 -6.86
CA LYS A 59 2.60 -4.60 -5.60
C LYS A 59 1.61 -4.24 -4.51
N ASP A 60 1.15 -5.27 -3.82
CA ASP A 60 0.42 -5.06 -2.59
C ASP A 60 1.42 -4.73 -1.49
N GLN A 61 1.38 -3.48 -1.01
CA GLN A 61 2.25 -3.00 0.06
C GLN A 61 1.58 -3.09 1.44
N ARG A 62 0.37 -3.63 1.53
CA ARG A 62 -0.32 -3.81 2.82
C ARG A 62 0.46 -4.81 3.67
N GLY A 63 0.77 -4.45 4.91
CA GLY A 63 1.57 -5.28 5.81
C GLY A 63 3.07 -5.25 5.54
N VAL A 64 3.54 -4.52 4.52
CA VAL A 64 4.97 -4.27 4.32
C VAL A 64 5.40 -3.21 5.34
N TRP A 65 6.03 -3.66 6.42
CA TRP A 65 6.64 -2.74 7.37
C TRP A 65 8.00 -2.31 6.82
N ASN A 66 8.08 -1.10 6.26
CA ASN A 66 9.34 -0.46 5.90
C ASN A 66 10.09 -0.05 7.19
N ARG A 67 10.60 -1.02 7.93
CA ARG A 67 11.56 -0.74 9.01
C ARG A 67 12.78 -0.11 8.36
N LYS A 68 13.21 1.06 8.87
CA LYS A 68 14.55 1.52 8.57
C LYS A 68 15.53 0.48 9.11
N HIS A 69 16.41 0.00 8.25
CA HIS A 69 17.53 -0.81 8.65
C HIS A 69 18.67 0.15 9.00
N PHE A 70 19.13 0.13 10.25
CA PHE A 70 20.32 0.86 10.67
C PHE A 70 21.53 -0.06 10.58
N SER A 71 22.65 0.48 10.14
CA SER A 71 23.90 -0.28 10.03
C SER A 71 24.56 -0.50 11.39
N SER A 72 24.21 0.32 12.39
CA SER A 72 24.70 0.23 13.77
C SER A 72 23.68 0.73 14.80
N LEU A 73 23.84 0.31 16.06
CA LEU A 73 23.03 0.78 17.19
C LEU A 73 23.25 2.26 17.50
N GLU A 74 24.43 2.80 17.18
CA GLU A 74 24.74 4.21 17.37
C GLU A 74 23.95 5.08 16.38
N GLU A 75 23.87 4.65 15.12
CA GLU A 75 23.08 5.29 14.08
C GLU A 75 21.58 5.29 14.41
N GLU A 76 21.07 4.16 14.91
CA GLU A 76 19.68 4.06 15.38
C GLU A 76 19.41 5.03 16.55
N ASN A 77 20.31 5.08 17.53
CA ASN A 77 20.18 6.00 18.67
C ASN A 77 20.20 7.47 18.24
N ALA A 78 21.09 7.85 17.32
CA ALA A 78 21.14 9.20 16.77
C ALA A 78 19.83 9.55 16.04
N TYR A 79 19.31 8.63 15.23
CA TYR A 79 18.05 8.81 14.52
C TYR A 79 16.84 8.93 15.46
N LEU A 80 16.75 8.09 16.49
CA LEU A 80 15.68 8.14 17.48
C LEU A 80 15.74 9.44 18.31
N LYS A 81 16.93 9.86 18.75
CA LYS A 81 17.12 11.13 19.46
C LYS A 81 16.67 12.33 18.61
N ALA A 82 17.06 12.37 17.33
CA ALA A 82 16.65 13.43 16.43
C ALA A 82 15.13 13.48 16.21
N GLN A 83 14.47 12.31 16.07
CA GLN A 83 13.01 12.25 15.98
C GLN A 83 12.33 12.76 17.25
N VAL A 84 12.81 12.34 18.42
CA VAL A 84 12.30 12.80 19.71
C VAL A 84 12.43 14.32 19.80
N GLU A 85 13.62 14.87 19.53
CA GLU A 85 13.87 16.31 19.57
C GLU A 85 12.96 17.09 18.62
N TYR A 86 12.79 16.62 17.39
CA TYR A 86 11.86 17.21 16.41
C TYR A 86 10.42 17.25 16.95
N LEU A 87 9.96 16.15 17.55
CA LEU A 87 8.63 16.08 18.14
C LEU A 87 8.49 16.98 19.37
N LYS A 88 9.53 17.12 20.19
CA LYS A 88 9.55 18.06 21.33
C LYS A 88 9.39 19.51 20.84
N LYS A 89 10.16 19.90 19.82
CA LYS A 89 10.11 21.25 19.22
C LYS A 89 8.75 21.55 18.59
N ARG A 90 8.15 20.56 17.92
CA ARG A 90 6.85 20.70 17.25
C ARG A 90 5.67 20.70 18.24
N ASN A 91 5.82 20.04 19.38
CA ASN A 91 4.80 19.93 20.41
C ASN A 91 5.30 20.40 21.77
N PRO A 92 5.60 21.70 21.93
CA PRO A 92 6.11 22.25 23.19
C PRO A 92 5.11 22.03 24.33
N ASN A 93 3.81 22.09 24.03
CA ASN A 93 2.73 21.97 25.02
C ASN A 93 2.46 20.53 25.50
N LEU A 94 2.99 19.51 24.81
CA LEU A 94 2.83 18.10 25.20
C LEU A 94 3.94 17.62 26.16
N HIS A 95 4.97 18.44 26.36
CA HIS A 95 6.12 18.13 27.21
C HIS A 95 6.05 18.82 28.58
N GLY A 96 4.90 19.41 28.92
CA GLY A 96 4.58 19.82 30.28
C GLY A 96 4.07 18.63 31.07
N LYS A 97 4.95 18.01 31.87
CA LYS A 97 4.56 17.31 33.09
C LYS A 97 5.49 17.72 34.21
N GLU A 98 4.89 18.51 35.11
CA GLU A 98 5.19 18.75 36.54
C GLU A 98 6.51 19.42 36.89
#